data_AF-A0A9Q8HTA1-F1
#
_entry.id   AF-A0A9Q8HTA1-F1
#
_cell.length_a   1.000
_cell.length_b   1.000
_cell.length_c   1.000
_cell.angle_alpha   90.00
_cell.angle_beta   90.00
_cell.angle_gamma   90.00
#
_symmetry.space_group_name_H-M   'P 1'
#
loop_
_entity.id
_entity.type
_entity.pdbx_description
1 polymer ?
#
loop_
_entity_poly.entity_id
_entity_poly.type
_entity_poly.pdbx_seq_one_letter_code
_entity_poly.pdbx_strand_id
1 'polypeptide(L)'
;MGYKNFDEVEVHQKAIRHYYDFIEYIKYSRNKEYWENMSDPVVEGLRNAIGHYFQSVNTGEITFNHFAACLSSDYAGGVLMEARKQKQLPDYNRRMAKKYKIAAGYSCMGNAVHEGTDFPTIPDCLTEIKHSEFLAIQGE
;
A
#
# COMPACT_ATOMS: atom_id res chain seq x y z
N MET A 1 4.28 -19.67 -5.83
CA MET A 1 4.91 -18.71 -6.76
C MET A 1 6.20 -18.29 -6.08
N GLY A 2 7.33 -18.91 -6.44
CA GLY A 2 8.60 -18.76 -5.71
C GLY A 2 9.30 -17.46 -6.10
N TYR A 3 9.69 -16.66 -5.11
CA TYR A 3 10.54 -15.47 -5.30
C TYR A 3 11.89 -15.91 -5.86
N LYS A 4 12.34 -15.27 -6.94
CA LYS A 4 13.53 -15.74 -7.69
C LYS A 4 14.84 -15.07 -7.23
N ASN A 5 14.78 -14.06 -6.36
CA ASN A 5 15.94 -13.34 -5.84
C ASN A 5 15.72 -12.92 -4.37
N PHE A 6 16.77 -12.99 -3.55
CA PHE A 6 16.73 -12.52 -2.15
C PHE A 6 16.29 -11.06 -2.03
N ASP A 7 16.72 -10.19 -2.94
CA ASP A 7 16.29 -8.80 -3.04
C ASP A 7 14.78 -8.64 -3.16
N GLU A 8 14.10 -9.52 -3.91
CA GLU A 8 12.66 -9.45 -4.12
C GLU A 8 11.91 -9.78 -2.82
N VAL A 9 12.37 -10.82 -2.11
CA VAL A 9 11.82 -11.21 -0.80
C VAL A 9 11.94 -10.06 0.20
N GLU A 10 13.09 -9.40 0.25
CA GLU A 10 13.34 -8.28 1.17
C GLU A 10 12.39 -7.10 0.89
N VAL A 11 12.19 -6.75 -0.38
CA VAL A 11 11.26 -5.68 -0.78
C VAL A 11 9.83 -6.02 -0.36
N HIS A 12 9.42 -7.28 -0.56
CA HIS A 12 8.08 -7.72 -0.14
C HIS A 12 7.91 -7.65 1.39
N GLN A 13 8.92 -8.05 2.16
CA GLN A 13 8.90 -7.94 3.63
C GLN A 13 8.85 -6.48 4.09
N LYS A 14 9.59 -5.57 3.44
CA LYS A 14 9.53 -4.13 3.74
C LYS A 14 8.14 -3.56 3.48
N ALA A 15 7.53 -3.87 2.34
CA ALA A 15 6.18 -3.41 2.02
C ALA A 15 5.16 -3.88 3.07
N ILE A 16 5.24 -5.14 3.50
CA ILE A 16 4.39 -5.69 4.57
C ILE A 16 4.63 -4.97 5.90
N ARG A 17 5.89 -4.71 6.26
CA ARG A 17 6.23 -3.98 7.49
C ARG A 17 5.63 -2.57 7.47
N HIS A 18 5.79 -1.83 6.38
CA HIS A 18 5.20 -0.49 6.22
C HIS A 18 3.68 -0.50 6.37
N TYR A 19 3.02 -1.53 5.85
CA TYR A 19 1.58 -1.70 6.04
C TYR A 19 1.20 -1.84 7.52
N TYR A 20 1.90 -2.67 8.29
CA TYR A 20 1.66 -2.81 9.73
C TYR A 20 2.03 -1.56 10.52
N ASP A 21 3.17 -0.95 10.21
CA ASP A 21 3.61 0.30 10.83
C ASP A 21 2.59 1.43 10.59
N PHE A 22 1.94 1.45 9.42
CA PHE A 22 0.86 2.38 9.10
C PHE A 22 -0.41 2.06 9.90
N ILE A 23 -0.75 0.79 10.11
CA ILE A 23 -1.88 0.40 10.97
C ILE A 23 -1.64 0.83 12.41
N GLU A 24 -0.41 0.64 12.92
CA GLU A 24 -0.05 1.12 14.26
C GLU A 24 -0.12 2.65 14.35
N TYR A 25 0.26 3.37 13.30
CA TYR A 25 0.07 4.80 13.20
C TYR A 25 -1.42 5.19 13.27
N ILE A 26 -2.29 4.54 12.48
CA ILE A 26 -3.73 4.81 12.51
C ILE A 26 -4.32 4.53 13.91
N LYS A 27 -3.98 3.40 14.52
CA LYS A 27 -4.61 2.96 15.78
C LYS A 27 -4.06 3.66 17.02
N TYR A 28 -2.76 3.94 17.03
CA TYR A 28 -2.03 4.36 18.23
C TYR A 28 -1.20 5.64 18.04
N SER A 29 -1.27 6.28 16.87
CA SER A 29 -0.43 7.44 16.51
C SER A 29 1.08 7.18 16.65
N ARG A 30 1.52 5.92 16.52
CA ARG A 30 2.95 5.57 16.49
C ARG A 30 3.61 6.11 15.23
N ASN A 31 4.88 6.52 15.34
CA ASN A 31 5.67 7.06 14.23
C ASN A 31 4.96 8.21 13.48
N LYS A 32 4.18 9.03 14.19
CA LYS A 32 3.39 10.13 13.63
C LYS A 32 4.22 11.07 12.76
N GLU A 33 5.40 11.48 13.24
CA GLU A 33 6.30 12.38 12.51
C GLU A 33 6.73 11.81 11.15
N TYR A 34 6.93 10.49 11.06
CA TYR A 34 7.26 9.82 9.81
C TYR A 34 6.07 9.81 8.86
N TRP A 35 4.90 9.34 9.33
CA TRP A 35 3.73 9.18 8.47
C TRP A 35 3.07 10.50 8.07
N GLU A 36 3.22 11.56 8.86
CA GLU A 36 2.71 12.90 8.55
C GLU A 36 3.70 13.76 7.76
N ASN A 37 4.90 13.22 7.45
CA ASN A 37 5.85 13.90 6.60
C ASN A 37 5.42 13.89 5.13
N MET A 38 4.55 14.85 4.78
CA MET A 38 4.05 15.07 3.42
C MET A 38 5.14 15.51 2.42
N SER A 39 6.33 15.90 2.92
CA SER A 39 7.43 16.33 2.05
C SER A 39 8.30 15.16 1.56
N ASP A 40 8.14 13.97 2.14
CA ASP A 40 8.85 12.77 1.71
C ASP A 40 8.06 12.01 0.63
N PRO A 41 8.53 11.98 -0.63
CA PRO A 41 7.83 11.31 -1.72
C PRO A 41 7.76 9.78 -1.54
N VAL A 42 8.65 9.18 -0.74
CA VAL A 42 8.58 7.76 -0.39
C VAL A 42 7.41 7.51 0.55
N VAL A 43 7.25 8.35 1.58
CA VAL A 43 6.13 8.28 2.52
C VAL A 43 4.80 8.52 1.78
N GLU A 44 4.76 9.52 0.89
CA GLU A 44 3.59 9.78 0.06
C GLU A 44 3.21 8.56 -0.79
N GLY A 45 4.18 7.93 -1.47
CA GLY A 45 3.96 6.73 -2.26
C GLY A 45 3.43 5.55 -1.43
N LEU A 46 4.00 5.33 -0.24
CA LEU A 46 3.55 4.28 0.69
C LEU A 46 2.11 4.52 1.17
N ARG A 47 1.79 5.74 1.59
CA ARG A 47 0.44 6.11 2.06
C ARG A 47 -0.61 5.93 0.97
N ASN A 48 -0.29 6.35 -0.26
CA ASN A 48 -1.20 6.16 -1.39
C ASN A 48 -1.42 4.66 -1.67
N ALA A 49 -0.36 3.85 -1.73
CA ALA A 49 -0.50 2.41 -1.93
C ALA A 49 -1.38 1.75 -0.86
N ILE A 50 -1.17 2.09 0.42
CA ILE A 50 -1.92 1.53 1.55
C ILE A 50 -3.36 2.04 1.57
N GLY A 51 -3.59 3.34 1.35
CA GLY A 51 -4.93 3.91 1.27
C GLY A 51 -5.77 3.26 0.18
N HIS A 52 -5.18 3.03 -1.00
CA HIS A 52 -5.87 2.34 -2.08
C HIS A 52 -6.03 0.85 -1.88
N TYR A 53 -5.10 0.21 -1.16
CA TYR A 53 -5.32 -1.14 -0.70
C TYR A 53 -6.59 -1.19 0.14
N PHE A 54 -6.74 -0.32 1.13
CA PHE A 54 -7.94 -0.29 1.97
C PHE A 54 -9.24 0.05 1.24
N GLN A 55 -9.18 0.83 0.16
CA GLN A 55 -10.34 1.12 -0.69
C GLN A 55 -10.70 -0.02 -1.66
N SER A 56 -9.79 -0.97 -1.88
CA SER A 56 -10.00 -2.09 -2.79
C SER A 56 -11.06 -3.05 -2.24
N VAL A 57 -12.00 -3.44 -3.10
CA VAL A 57 -13.03 -4.45 -2.79
C VAL A 57 -12.41 -5.84 -2.53
N ASN A 58 -11.14 -6.05 -2.92
CA ASN A 58 -10.48 -7.36 -2.88
C ASN A 58 -9.50 -7.54 -1.71
N THR A 59 -9.50 -6.68 -0.68
CA THR A 59 -8.54 -6.71 0.45
C THR A 59 -8.45 -8.03 1.22
N GLY A 60 -9.45 -8.92 1.11
CA GLY A 60 -9.41 -10.26 1.69
C GLY A 60 -8.84 -11.36 0.80
N GLU A 61 -8.68 -11.12 -0.52
CA GLU A 61 -8.20 -12.12 -1.49
C GLU A 61 -6.77 -11.85 -1.97
N ILE A 62 -6.26 -10.64 -1.75
CA ILE A 62 -4.92 -10.20 -2.13
C ILE A 62 -4.24 -9.57 -0.94
N THR A 63 -3.01 -9.99 -0.64
CA THR A 63 -2.18 -9.35 0.39
C THR A 63 -1.68 -7.99 -0.07
N PHE A 64 -1.36 -7.09 0.87
CA PHE A 64 -0.88 -5.75 0.54
C PHE A 64 0.31 -5.75 -0.43
N ASN A 65 1.31 -6.60 -0.22
CA ASN A 65 2.48 -6.69 -1.10
C ASN A 65 2.10 -7.08 -2.54
N HIS A 66 1.15 -8.00 -2.71
CA HIS A 66 0.68 -8.39 -4.03
C HIS A 66 -0.16 -7.29 -4.66
N PHE A 67 -0.96 -6.58 -3.88
CA PHE A 67 -1.72 -5.42 -4.34
C PHE A 67 -0.80 -4.29 -4.81
N ALA A 68 0.22 -3.94 -4.02
CA ALA A 68 1.21 -2.94 -4.37
C ALA A 68 1.95 -3.27 -5.69
N ALA A 69 2.23 -4.56 -5.92
CA ALA A 69 2.80 -5.04 -7.20
C ALA A 69 1.81 -4.95 -8.36
N CYS A 70 0.50 -4.86 -8.11
CA CYS A 70 -0.52 -4.71 -9.15
C CYS A 70 -0.75 -3.25 -9.58
N LEU A 71 -0.34 -2.28 -8.76
CA LEU A 71 -0.48 -0.85 -9.10
C LEU A 71 0.52 -0.48 -10.19
N SER A 72 0.09 0.25 -11.23
CA SER A 72 1.00 0.66 -12.31
C SER A 72 2.09 1.63 -11.80
N SER A 73 3.15 1.83 -12.60
CA SER A 73 4.17 2.84 -12.29
C SER A 73 3.66 4.27 -12.47
N ASP A 74 2.75 4.48 -13.41
CA ASP A 74 2.10 5.78 -13.66
C ASP A 74 0.94 6.06 -12.70
N TYR A 75 0.78 5.21 -11.69
CA TYR A 75 -0.30 5.31 -10.72
C TYR A 75 -0.26 6.64 -9.95
N ALA A 76 -1.42 7.29 -9.84
CA ALA A 76 -1.59 8.59 -9.16
C ALA A 76 -0.50 9.62 -9.53
N GLY A 77 -0.15 9.70 -10.83
CA GLY A 77 0.84 10.66 -11.32
C GLY A 77 2.30 10.25 -11.07
N GLY A 78 2.55 8.98 -10.75
CA GLY A 78 3.89 8.45 -10.52
C GLY A 78 4.34 8.49 -9.06
N VAL A 79 3.45 8.79 -8.11
CA VAL A 79 3.76 8.88 -6.66
C VAL A 79 4.36 7.58 -6.08
N LEU A 80 4.12 6.43 -6.71
CA LEU A 80 4.70 5.15 -6.26
C LEU A 80 6.17 4.97 -6.70
N MET A 81 6.65 5.78 -7.65
CA MET A 81 7.94 5.57 -8.30
C MET A 81 9.10 5.75 -7.32
N GLU A 82 9.06 6.76 -6.46
CA GLU A 82 10.14 6.99 -5.48
C GLU A 82 10.21 5.87 -4.43
N ALA A 83 9.08 5.40 -3.94
CA ALA A 83 9.03 4.25 -3.03
C ALA A 83 9.56 2.95 -3.68
N ARG A 84 9.34 2.75 -4.98
CA ARG A 84 9.90 1.60 -5.73
C ARG A 84 11.39 1.72 -5.99
N LYS A 85 11.87 2.90 -6.42
CA LYS A 85 13.31 3.18 -6.58
C LYS A 85 14.09 2.90 -5.30
N GLN A 86 13.48 3.24 -4.16
CA GLN A 86 14.03 3.01 -2.82
C GLN A 86 13.78 1.60 -2.29
N LYS A 87 13.27 0.67 -3.11
CA LYS A 87 13.01 -0.73 -2.73
C LYS A 87 12.08 -0.87 -1.51
N GLN A 88 11.17 0.09 -1.30
CA GLN A 88 10.17 0.07 -0.22
C GLN A 88 8.84 -0.54 -0.67
N LEU A 89 8.55 -0.48 -1.98
CA LEU A 89 7.42 -1.15 -2.62
C LEU A 89 7.93 -2.09 -3.73
N PRO A 90 7.21 -3.19 -3.99
CA PRO A 90 7.55 -4.08 -5.11
C PRO A 90 7.30 -3.41 -6.46
N ASP A 91 8.08 -3.86 -7.45
CA ASP A 91 7.91 -3.44 -8.83
C ASP A 91 6.56 -3.87 -9.40
N TYR A 92 6.10 -3.11 -10.39
CA TYR A 92 4.85 -3.42 -11.08
C TYR A 92 4.93 -4.76 -11.80
N ASN A 93 3.98 -5.64 -11.51
CA ASN A 93 3.81 -6.94 -12.12
C ASN A 93 2.47 -7.03 -12.87
N ARG A 94 2.54 -6.82 -14.19
CA ARG A 94 1.38 -6.89 -15.09
C ARG A 94 0.66 -8.25 -15.04
N ARG A 95 1.38 -9.36 -14.86
CA ARG A 95 0.77 -10.70 -14.78
C ARG A 95 -0.09 -10.83 -13.54
N MET A 96 0.37 -10.29 -12.41
CA MET A 96 -0.39 -10.28 -11.16
C MET A 96 -1.60 -9.35 -11.25
N ALA A 97 -1.43 -8.14 -11.81
CA ALA A 97 -2.55 -7.23 -12.03
C ALA A 97 -3.68 -7.89 -12.83
N LYS A 98 -3.34 -8.62 -13.90
CA LYS A 98 -4.31 -9.39 -14.68
C LYS A 98 -4.95 -10.53 -13.88
N LYS A 99 -4.17 -11.26 -13.07
CA LYS A 99 -4.66 -12.36 -12.21
C LYS A 99 -5.71 -11.88 -11.23
N TYR A 100 -5.43 -10.78 -10.53
CA TYR A 100 -6.31 -10.19 -9.52
C TYR A 100 -7.36 -9.24 -10.10
N LYS A 101 -7.40 -9.10 -11.44
CA LYS A 101 -8.31 -8.19 -12.17
C LYS A 101 -8.22 -6.74 -11.65
N ILE A 102 -7.06 -6.34 -11.17
CA ILE A 102 -6.79 -4.96 -10.76
C ILE A 102 -6.53 -4.18 -12.04
N ALA A 103 -7.36 -3.18 -12.30
CA ALA A 103 -7.24 -2.34 -13.47
C ALA A 103 -5.82 -1.74 -13.54
N ALA A 104 -5.24 -1.75 -14.74
CA ALA A 104 -3.98 -1.06 -15.00
C ALA A 104 -4.26 0.45 -14.97
N GLY A 105 -4.31 1.01 -13.76
CA GLY A 105 -4.62 2.41 -13.51
C GLY A 105 -6.07 2.66 -13.13
N TYR A 106 -6.25 3.55 -12.16
CA TYR A 106 -7.27 4.59 -12.22
C TYR A 106 -6.58 5.90 -11.84
N SER A 107 -6.51 6.85 -12.77
CA SER A 107 -6.22 8.24 -12.45
C SER A 107 -7.34 8.77 -11.57
N CYS A 108 -7.02 9.65 -10.63
CA CYS A 108 -7.87 10.64 -9.97
C CYS A 108 -9.37 10.29 -9.82
N MET A 109 -9.85 10.38 -8.57
CA MET A 109 -11.22 10.77 -8.24
C MET A 109 -12.00 11.34 -9.44
N GLY A 110 -12.99 10.60 -9.92
CA GLY A 110 -14.03 11.21 -10.72
C GLY A 110 -14.73 12.23 -9.84
N ASN A 111 -14.51 13.52 -10.11
CA ASN A 111 -15.32 14.65 -9.67
C ASN A 111 -15.91 14.57 -8.25
N ALA A 112 -15.12 14.90 -7.25
CA ALA A 112 -15.64 15.55 -6.05
C ALA A 112 -14.68 16.67 -5.68
N VAL A 113 -14.97 17.85 -6.24
CA VAL A 113 -14.44 19.11 -5.74
C VAL A 113 -15.01 19.26 -4.33
N HIS A 114 -14.20 18.96 -3.32
CA HIS A 114 -14.39 19.54 -1.99
C HIS A 114 -13.10 20.27 -1.65
N GLU A 115 -13.16 21.59 -1.86
CA GLU A 115 -12.21 22.52 -1.27
C GLU A 115 -12.16 22.30 0.24
N GLY A 116 -10.94 22.31 0.78
CA GLY A 116 -10.71 22.25 2.22
C GLY A 116 -10.25 20.87 2.66
N THR A 117 -9.02 20.83 3.17
CA THR A 117 -8.54 19.93 4.23
C THR A 117 -9.42 18.72 4.49
N ASP A 118 -9.02 17.54 4.02
CA ASP A 118 -9.04 16.31 4.82
C ASP A 118 -8.45 15.17 3.97
N PHE A 119 -7.47 14.48 4.55
CA PHE A 119 -7.17 13.11 4.13
C PHE A 119 -8.50 12.33 4.06
N PRO A 120 -8.69 11.41 3.10
CA PRO A 120 -9.89 10.57 3.11
C PRO A 120 -9.99 9.92 4.48
N THR A 121 -11.06 10.24 5.20
CA THR A 121 -11.37 9.70 6.52
C THR A 121 -11.18 8.19 6.42
N ILE A 122 -10.22 7.68 7.21
CA ILE A 122 -9.89 6.26 7.33
C ILE A 122 -11.22 5.53 7.48
N PRO A 123 -11.67 4.74 6.50
CA PRO A 123 -12.98 4.14 6.58
C PRO A 123 -13.03 3.25 7.82
N ASP A 124 -14.14 3.28 8.55
CA ASP A 124 -14.34 2.52 9.81
C ASP A 124 -14.05 1.01 9.67
N CYS A 125 -13.97 0.49 8.45
CA CYS A 125 -13.53 -0.88 8.14
C CYS A 125 -12.08 -1.20 8.55
N LEU A 126 -11.25 -0.19 8.86
CA LEU A 126 -9.86 -0.36 9.30
C LEU A 126 -9.71 -0.70 10.79
N THR A 127 -10.81 -0.62 11.53
CA THR A 127 -10.86 -1.01 12.94
C THR A 127 -10.82 -2.53 13.12
N GLU A 128 -11.21 -3.31 12.10
CA GLU A 128 -11.34 -4.78 12.17
C GLU A 128 -10.29 -5.55 11.34
N ILE A 129 -9.05 -5.09 11.31
CA ILE A 129 -7.96 -5.91 10.75
C ILE A 129 -7.74 -7.12 11.66
N LYS A 130 -8.15 -8.30 11.18
CA LYS A 130 -8.09 -9.57 11.90
C LYS A 130 -6.65 -9.90 12.29
N HIS A 131 -6.42 -10.04 13.59
CA HIS A 131 -5.18 -10.46 14.24
C HIS A 131 -4.58 -11.78 13.69
N SER A 132 -5.33 -12.53 12.87
CA SER A 132 -4.93 -13.78 12.23
C SER A 132 -3.90 -13.61 11.11
N GLU A 133 -3.86 -12.47 10.40
CA GLU A 133 -2.85 -12.25 9.35
C GLU A 133 -1.47 -11.91 9.94
N PHE A 134 -1.44 -11.32 11.15
CA PHE A 134 -0.21 -10.96 11.86
C PHE A 134 0.60 -12.19 12.32
N LEU A 135 -0.08 -13.26 12.74
CA LEU A 135 0.59 -14.47 13.24
C LEU A 135 1.15 -15.37 12.15
N ALA A 136 0.67 -15.25 10.90
CA ALA A 136 1.12 -16.09 9.78
C ALA A 136 2.48 -15.68 9.21
N ILE A 137 2.99 -14.48 9.54
CA ILE A 137 4.25 -13.93 9.00
C ILE A 137 5.40 -14.00 10.04
N GLN A 138 5.09 -14.22 11.32
CA GLN A 138 6.09 -14.33 12.40
C GLN A 138 6.50 -15.79 12.71
N GLY A 139 6.00 -16.79 11.98
CA GLY A 139 6.31 -18.19 12.26
C GLY A 139 6.27 -19.09 11.03
N GLU A 140 7.44 -19.25 10.40
CA GLU A 140 8.12 -20.54 10.15
C GLU A 140 9.58 -20.28 9.70
#